data_AF-A0A970WZA4-F1
#
_entry.id   AF-A0A970WZA4-F1
#
_cell.length_a   1.000
_cell.length_b   1.000
_cell.length_c   1.000
_cell.angle_alpha   90.00
_cell.angle_beta   90.00
_cell.angle_gamma   90.00
#
_symmetry.space_group_name_H-M   'P 1'
#
loop_
_entity.id
_entity.type
_entity.pdbx_description
1 polymer ?
#
loop_
_entity_poly.entity_id
_entity_poly.type
_entity_poly.pdbx_seq_one_letter_code
_entity_poly.pdbx_strand_id
1 'polypeptide(L)'
;MLTHTLVLFAASLVLNSCSSFFALINVSPSSRLKAVTYSNEAPNALYTFYYPDTTGNDFLRTLRSQYALDSVVQGAVDDKARILRIMDWTSNRWSHNGSNTPSQSDALTILAEAQEGKQFRCVEYGIVATAALNSLGMKARTLGLKTRDV
;
A
#
# COMPACT_ATOMS: atom_id res chain seq x y z
N MET A 1 -47.95 -1.96 1.51
CA MET A 1 -46.89 -2.38 0.56
C MET A 1 -45.70 -1.42 0.55
N LEU A 2 -45.90 -0.09 0.52
CA LEU A 2 -44.83 0.91 0.51
C LEU A 2 -43.82 0.83 1.68
N THR A 3 -44.28 0.43 2.87
CA THR A 3 -43.47 0.35 4.09
C THR A 3 -42.48 -0.81 4.09
N HIS A 4 -42.84 -1.96 3.52
CA HIS A 4 -41.92 -3.10 3.42
C HIS A 4 -40.83 -2.86 2.38
N THR A 5 -41.14 -2.15 1.29
CA THR A 5 -40.16 -1.81 0.25
C THR A 5 -39.10 -0.83 0.76
N LEU A 6 -39.49 0.13 1.60
CA LEU A 6 -38.57 1.10 2.20
C LEU A 6 -37.58 0.45 3.18
N VAL A 7 -38.07 -0.51 3.99
CA VAL A 7 -37.24 -1.27 4.96
C VAL A 7 -36.25 -2.18 4.24
N LEU A 8 -36.68 -2.86 3.17
CA LEU A 8 -35.80 -3.68 2.34
C LEU A 8 -34.71 -2.86 1.64
N PHE A 9 -35.02 -1.63 1.21
CA PHE A 9 -34.06 -0.73 0.58
C PHE A 9 -33.02 -0.16 1.56
N ALA A 10 -33.45 0.16 2.80
CA ALA A 10 -32.52 0.59 3.84
C ALA A 10 -31.58 -0.55 4.28
N ALA A 11 -32.08 -1.78 4.39
CA ALA A 11 -31.27 -2.94 4.75
C ALA A 11 -30.21 -3.28 3.69
N SER A 12 -30.52 -3.14 2.40
CA SER A 12 -29.57 -3.39 1.31
C SER A 12 -28.46 -2.33 1.21
N LEU A 13 -28.74 -1.09 1.64
CA LEU A 13 -27.73 -0.02 1.75
C LEU A 13 -26.71 -0.28 2.87
N VAL A 14 -27.16 -0.82 4.01
CA VAL A 14 -26.28 -1.17 5.15
C VAL A 14 -25.42 -2.40 4.84
N LEU A 15 -25.95 -3.38 4.11
CA LEU A 15 -25.24 -4.62 3.76
C LEU A 15 -24.28 -4.46 2.57
N ASN A 16 -24.46 -3.45 1.71
CA ASN A 16 -23.57 -3.18 0.55
C ASN A 16 -22.53 -2.08 0.80
N SER A 17 -22.65 -1.28 1.86
CA SER A 17 -21.58 -0.36 2.22
C SER A 17 -20.43 -1.15 2.82
N CYS A 18 -19.23 -1.06 2.23
CA CYS A 18 -17.97 -1.58 2.79
C CYS A 18 -17.58 -0.95 4.15
N SER A 19 -18.43 -0.09 4.70
CA SER A 19 -18.38 0.38 6.08
C SER A 19 -18.70 -0.80 6.99
N SER A 20 -17.65 -1.52 7.40
CA SER A 20 -17.74 -2.56 8.40
C SER A 20 -18.48 -2.01 9.62
N PHE A 21 -19.59 -2.66 10.00
CA PHE A 21 -20.39 -2.37 11.19
C PHE A 21 -19.54 -2.00 12.44
N PHE A 22 -18.34 -2.57 12.55
CA PHE A 22 -17.32 -2.26 13.55
C PHE A 22 -16.88 -0.79 13.62
N ALA A 23 -16.89 -0.05 12.51
CA ALA A 23 -16.59 1.39 12.47
C ALA A 23 -17.66 2.23 13.18
N LEU A 24 -18.93 1.78 13.20
CA LEU A 24 -20.03 2.46 13.88
C LEU A 24 -20.03 2.23 15.39
N ILE A 25 -19.49 1.10 15.85
CA ILE A 25 -19.52 0.72 17.27
C ILE A 25 -18.19 0.96 18.01
N ASN A 26 -17.19 1.55 17.34
CA ASN A 26 -15.83 1.76 17.88
C ASN A 26 -15.24 0.51 18.57
N VAL A 27 -15.61 -0.68 18.07
CA VAL A 27 -15.13 -1.96 18.60
C VAL A 27 -13.92 -2.37 17.77
N SER A 28 -12.75 -2.38 18.41
CA SER A 28 -11.55 -2.98 17.84
C SER A 28 -11.81 -4.47 17.54
N PRO A 29 -11.43 -4.98 16.36
CA PRO A 29 -11.62 -6.39 16.01
C PRO A 29 -10.82 -7.35 16.88
N SER A 30 -9.83 -6.87 17.66
CA SER A 30 -9.09 -7.69 18.62
C SER A 30 -9.13 -7.07 20.02
N SER A 31 -9.52 -7.88 21.02
CA SER A 31 -9.52 -7.54 22.44
C SER A 31 -8.13 -7.66 23.10
N ARG A 32 -7.10 -8.04 22.32
CA ARG A 32 -5.75 -8.34 22.81
C ARG A 32 -4.65 -7.49 22.15
N LEU A 33 -4.96 -6.24 21.81
CA LEU A 33 -3.94 -5.31 21.32
C LEU A 33 -2.99 -4.94 22.46
N LYS A 34 -1.70 -5.24 22.30
CA LYS A 34 -0.64 -4.79 23.20
C LYS A 34 -0.04 -3.50 22.65
N ALA A 35 0.17 -2.50 23.51
CA ALA A 35 0.93 -1.32 23.13
C ALA A 35 2.34 -1.74 22.72
N VAL A 36 2.81 -1.23 21.58
CA VAL A 36 4.18 -1.41 21.10
C VAL A 36 5.00 -0.17 21.44
N THR A 37 6.23 -0.37 21.90
CA THR A 37 7.19 0.69 22.17
C THR A 37 8.43 0.48 21.33
N TYR A 38 9.14 1.55 21.01
CA TYR A 38 10.46 1.43 20.42
C TYR A 38 11.39 0.67 21.38
N SER A 39 12.17 -0.26 20.84
CA SER A 39 13.23 -0.89 21.60
C SER A 39 14.40 0.08 21.74
N ASN A 40 14.98 0.14 22.94
CA ASN A 40 16.25 0.84 23.21
C ASN A 40 17.45 -0.14 23.20
N GLU A 41 17.21 -1.41 22.89
CA GLU A 41 18.28 -2.41 22.74
C GLU A 41 19.03 -2.17 21.42
N ALA A 42 20.33 -2.50 21.43
CA ALA A 42 21.11 -2.47 20.21
C ALA A 42 20.50 -3.42 19.15
N PRO A 43 20.53 -3.06 17.85
CA PRO A 43 20.06 -3.93 16.80
C PRO A 43 20.77 -5.29 16.85
N ASN A 44 20.00 -6.36 16.84
CA ASN A 44 20.56 -7.71 16.79
C ASN A 44 21.32 -7.89 15.47
N ALA A 45 22.63 -8.16 15.55
CA ALA A 45 23.50 -8.30 14.39
C ALA A 45 23.08 -9.43 13.42
N LEU A 46 22.29 -10.40 13.90
CA LEU A 46 21.70 -11.44 13.06
C LEU A 46 20.65 -10.91 12.07
N TYR A 47 20.06 -9.74 12.34
CA TYR A 47 19.04 -9.12 11.51
C TYR A 47 19.60 -7.96 10.71
N THR A 48 20.34 -8.29 9.65
CA THR A 48 20.86 -7.29 8.70
C THR A 48 19.83 -7.03 7.59
N PHE A 49 19.56 -5.75 7.30
CA PHE A 49 18.69 -5.37 6.18
C PHE A 49 19.52 -5.02 4.96
N TYR A 50 19.22 -5.70 3.85
CA TYR A 50 19.79 -5.43 2.55
C TYR A 50 18.83 -4.58 1.73
N TYR A 51 19.37 -3.57 1.07
CA TYR A 51 18.63 -2.68 0.18
C TYR A 51 19.26 -2.77 -1.21
N PRO A 52 18.48 -2.59 -2.28
CA PRO A 52 19.02 -2.58 -3.63
C PRO A 52 19.97 -1.40 -3.83
N ASP A 53 20.98 -1.58 -4.68
CA ASP A 53 21.79 -0.46 -5.18
C ASP A 53 20.92 0.44 -6.06
N THR A 54 20.55 1.62 -5.56
CA THR A 54 19.73 2.58 -6.30
C THR A 54 20.33 2.98 -7.65
N THR A 55 21.66 3.07 -7.73
CA THR A 55 22.35 3.63 -8.91
C THR A 55 22.76 2.57 -9.92
N GLY A 56 23.22 1.41 -9.45
CA GLY A 56 23.66 0.29 -10.29
C GLY A 56 22.55 -0.67 -10.70
N ASN A 57 21.32 -0.49 -10.24
CA ASN A 57 20.20 -1.38 -10.54
C ASN A 57 19.38 -0.90 -11.75
N ASP A 58 19.51 -1.60 -12.88
CA ASP A 58 18.81 -1.28 -14.13
C ASP A 58 17.29 -1.28 -14.01
N PHE A 59 16.73 -2.20 -13.22
CA PHE A 59 15.29 -2.25 -12.96
C PHE A 59 14.80 -0.96 -12.27
N LEU A 60 15.52 -0.50 -11.24
CA LEU A 60 15.17 0.74 -10.54
C LEU A 60 15.38 1.99 -11.40
N ARG A 61 16.44 2.03 -12.21
CA ARG A 61 16.67 3.12 -13.18
C ARG A 61 15.54 3.20 -14.20
N THR A 62 15.12 2.05 -14.73
CA THR A 62 14.00 1.94 -15.68
C THR A 62 12.70 2.40 -15.05
N LEU A 63 12.38 1.93 -13.83
CA LEU A 63 11.19 2.36 -13.10
C LEU A 63 11.16 3.88 -12.90
N ARG A 64 12.28 4.46 -12.46
CA ARG A 64 12.40 5.90 -12.20
C ARG A 64 12.19 6.74 -13.47
N SER A 65 12.82 6.34 -14.57
CA SER A 65 12.76 7.08 -15.84
C SER A 65 11.39 6.92 -16.52
N GLN A 66 10.90 5.68 -16.66
CA GLN A 66 9.65 5.37 -17.36
C GLN A 66 8.43 6.04 -16.71
N TYR A 67 8.41 6.15 -15.38
CA TYR A 67 7.30 6.74 -14.64
C TYR A 67 7.58 8.16 -14.11
N ALA A 68 8.67 8.79 -14.57
CA ALA A 68 9.06 10.16 -14.25
C ALA A 68 9.05 10.48 -12.74
N LEU A 69 9.57 9.56 -11.92
CA LEU A 69 9.46 9.65 -10.45
C LEU A 69 10.17 10.86 -9.85
N ASP A 70 11.18 11.42 -10.53
CA ASP A 70 11.79 12.70 -10.16
C ASP A 70 10.79 13.86 -10.18
N SER A 71 9.89 13.87 -11.16
CA SER A 71 8.85 14.90 -11.28
C SER A 71 7.80 14.76 -10.17
N VAL A 72 7.48 13.52 -9.78
CA VAL A 72 6.55 13.24 -8.68
C VAL A 72 7.03 13.88 -7.37
N VAL A 73 8.34 13.86 -7.11
CA VAL A 73 8.93 14.41 -5.88
C VAL A 73 9.47 15.83 -6.02
N GLN A 74 9.29 16.47 -7.18
CA GLN A 74 9.87 17.78 -7.47
C GLN A 74 9.37 18.88 -6.52
N GLY A 75 10.28 19.55 -5.80
CA GLY A 75 9.90 20.60 -4.85
C GLY A 75 9.37 20.08 -3.51
N ALA A 76 9.54 18.79 -3.21
CA ALA A 76 9.40 18.29 -1.84
C ALA A 76 10.51 18.88 -0.95
N VAL A 77 10.15 19.38 0.22
CA VAL A 77 11.06 20.12 1.13
C VAL A 77 11.94 19.21 1.99
N ASP A 78 11.52 17.96 2.20
CA ASP A 78 12.21 16.96 3.01
C ASP A 78 11.84 15.53 2.56
N ASP A 79 12.49 14.52 3.15
CA ASP A 79 12.23 13.12 2.84
C ASP A 79 10.80 12.69 3.18
N LYS A 80 10.21 13.25 4.23
CA LYS A 80 8.82 12.96 4.59
C LYS A 80 7.88 13.40 3.46
N ALA A 81 8.06 14.59 2.91
CA ALA A 81 7.28 15.10 1.79
C ALA A 81 7.51 14.26 0.52
N ARG A 82 8.74 13.82 0.27
CA ARG A 82 9.05 12.90 -0.86
C ARG A 82 8.29 11.58 -0.71
N ILE A 83 8.30 10.98 0.48
CA ILE A 83 7.59 9.73 0.78
C ILE A 83 6.07 9.91 0.58
N LEU A 84 5.49 10.96 1.15
CA LEU A 84 4.04 11.22 1.02
C LEU A 84 3.60 11.37 -0.43
N ARG A 85 4.39 12.05 -1.27
CA ARG A 85 4.09 12.19 -2.70
C ARG A 85 4.18 10.88 -3.47
N ILE A 86 5.13 10.00 -3.12
CA ILE A 86 5.21 8.66 -3.73
C ILE A 86 4.04 7.79 -3.27
N MET A 87 3.63 7.89 -2.01
CA MET A 87 2.44 7.19 -1.53
C MET A 87 1.18 7.65 -2.26
N ASP A 88 0.97 8.96 -2.39
CA ASP A 88 -0.15 9.54 -3.14
C ASP A 88 -0.12 9.14 -4.62
N TRP A 89 1.03 9.27 -5.28
CA TRP A 89 1.21 8.85 -6.66
C TRP A 89 0.86 7.36 -6.85
N THR A 90 1.32 6.51 -5.93
CA THR A 90 1.07 5.05 -5.94
C THR A 90 -0.41 4.74 -5.74
N SER A 91 -1.09 5.38 -4.79
CA SER A 91 -2.52 5.13 -4.51
C SER A 91 -3.44 5.52 -5.66
N ASN A 92 -2.98 6.39 -6.56
CA ASN A 92 -3.72 6.85 -7.73
C ASN A 92 -3.43 6.03 -9.01
N ARG A 93 -2.68 4.91 -8.91
CA ARG A 93 -2.36 4.09 -10.10
C ARG A 93 -3.50 3.18 -10.55
N TRP A 94 -4.35 2.73 -9.64
CA TRP A 94 -5.53 1.91 -9.93
C TRP A 94 -6.57 2.03 -8.81
N SER A 95 -7.77 1.46 -8.99
CA SER A 95 -8.74 1.27 -7.90
C SER A 95 -8.54 -0.09 -7.25
N HIS A 96 -8.64 -0.18 -5.92
CA HIS A 96 -8.38 -1.43 -5.19
C HIS A 96 -9.31 -2.59 -5.62
N ASN A 97 -8.75 -3.74 -5.94
CA ASN A 97 -9.47 -5.00 -6.17
C ASN A 97 -8.80 -6.15 -5.41
N GLY A 98 -9.53 -6.74 -4.46
CA GLY A 98 -9.03 -7.78 -3.54
C GLY A 98 -8.74 -9.14 -4.18
N SER A 99 -9.21 -9.39 -5.39
CA SER A 99 -9.25 -10.73 -6.00
C SER A 99 -8.32 -10.89 -7.19
N ASN A 100 -7.67 -9.83 -7.65
CA ASN A 100 -6.83 -9.85 -8.84
C ASN A 100 -5.34 -9.81 -8.49
N THR A 101 -4.51 -10.45 -9.32
CA THR A 101 -3.07 -10.57 -9.14
C THR A 101 -2.35 -10.24 -10.44
N PRO A 102 -1.17 -9.61 -10.38
CA PRO A 102 -0.39 -9.33 -11.57
C PRO A 102 0.20 -10.62 -12.14
N SER A 103 0.58 -10.62 -13.43
CA SER A 103 1.31 -11.76 -14.01
C SER A 103 2.69 -11.96 -13.38
N GLN A 104 3.32 -10.88 -12.91
CA GLN A 104 4.57 -10.90 -12.15
C GLN A 104 4.50 -9.92 -10.97
N SER A 105 5.06 -10.32 -9.82
CA SER A 105 5.04 -9.53 -8.59
C SER A 105 6.18 -8.50 -8.53
N ASP A 106 6.31 -7.68 -9.58
CA ASP A 106 7.28 -6.58 -9.67
C ASP A 106 6.61 -5.27 -10.09
N ALA A 107 7.23 -4.13 -9.75
CA ALA A 107 6.62 -2.82 -9.96
C ALA A 107 6.42 -2.45 -11.45
N LEU A 108 7.30 -2.87 -12.36
CA LEU A 108 7.16 -2.53 -13.79
C LEU A 108 5.97 -3.27 -14.39
N THR A 109 5.84 -4.57 -14.12
CA THR A 109 4.71 -5.38 -14.58
C THR A 109 3.40 -4.89 -13.98
N ILE A 110 3.35 -4.66 -12.67
CA ILE A 110 2.13 -4.17 -11.98
C ILE A 110 1.67 -2.85 -12.60
N LEU A 111 2.57 -1.89 -12.79
CA LEU A 111 2.21 -0.57 -13.34
C LEU A 111 1.78 -0.65 -14.81
N ALA A 112 2.44 -1.48 -15.62
CA ALA A 112 2.05 -1.68 -17.01
C ALA A 112 0.65 -2.30 -17.13
N GLU A 113 0.37 -3.35 -16.36
CA GLU A 113 -0.95 -3.98 -16.36
C GLU A 113 -2.04 -3.08 -15.75
N ALA A 114 -1.70 -2.24 -14.76
CA ALA A 114 -2.61 -1.24 -14.23
C ALA A 114 -3.00 -0.19 -15.29
N GLN A 115 -2.04 0.22 -16.13
CA GLN A 115 -2.29 1.11 -17.25
C GLN A 115 -3.21 0.47 -18.32
N GLU A 116 -3.16 -0.85 -18.46
CA GLU A 116 -4.10 -1.63 -19.29
C GLU A 116 -5.49 -1.82 -18.64
N GLY A 117 -5.70 -1.26 -17.45
CA GLY A 117 -6.99 -1.26 -16.76
C GLY A 117 -7.13 -2.35 -15.69
N LYS A 118 -6.08 -3.15 -15.42
CA LYS A 118 -6.12 -4.06 -14.27
C LYS A 118 -6.14 -3.28 -12.96
N GLN A 119 -6.74 -3.92 -11.96
CA GLN A 119 -6.85 -3.42 -10.61
C GLN A 119 -6.25 -4.44 -9.65
N PHE A 120 -5.62 -4.02 -8.56
CA PHE A 120 -4.89 -4.93 -7.67
C PHE A 120 -5.14 -4.65 -6.19
N ARG A 121 -4.56 -5.51 -5.34
CA ARG A 121 -4.75 -5.56 -3.89
C ARG A 121 -3.75 -4.64 -3.19
N CYS A 122 -3.87 -4.56 -1.87
CA CYS A 122 -2.93 -3.85 -1.00
C CYS A 122 -1.46 -4.30 -1.17
N VAL A 123 -1.22 -5.57 -1.50
CA VAL A 123 0.12 -6.13 -1.68
C VAL A 123 0.85 -5.42 -2.83
N GLU A 124 0.18 -5.22 -3.96
CA GLU A 124 0.76 -4.61 -5.15
C GLU A 124 1.08 -3.11 -4.95
N TYR A 125 0.25 -2.39 -4.18
CA TYR A 125 0.58 -1.01 -3.78
C TYR A 125 1.88 -0.96 -2.96
N GLY A 126 2.06 -1.93 -2.04
CA GLY A 126 3.26 -2.04 -1.23
C GLY A 126 4.52 -2.31 -2.07
N ILE A 127 4.40 -3.18 -3.09
CA ILE A 127 5.50 -3.48 -4.03
C ILE A 127 5.89 -2.24 -4.84
N VAL A 128 4.90 -1.57 -5.45
CA VAL A 128 5.13 -0.38 -6.28
C VAL A 128 5.72 0.77 -5.46
N ALA A 129 5.15 1.08 -4.30
CA ALA A 129 5.65 2.15 -3.43
C ALA A 129 7.09 1.86 -2.98
N THR A 130 7.38 0.62 -2.58
CA THR A 130 8.73 0.21 -2.16
C THR A 130 9.75 0.38 -3.28
N ALA A 131 9.44 -0.09 -4.49
CA ALA A 131 10.34 0.03 -5.63
C ALA A 131 10.55 1.50 -6.05
N ALA A 132 9.48 2.30 -6.06
CA ALA A 132 9.55 3.72 -6.37
C ALA A 132 10.42 4.47 -5.36
N LEU A 133 10.24 4.23 -4.06
CA LEU A 133 11.07 4.84 -3.01
C LEU A 133 12.54 4.43 -3.14
N ASN A 134 12.83 3.14 -3.33
CA ASN A 134 14.19 2.63 -3.50
C ASN A 134 14.87 3.23 -4.74
N SER A 135 14.13 3.46 -5.84
CA SER A 135 14.67 4.10 -7.06
C SER A 135 15.08 5.57 -6.86
N LEU A 136 14.50 6.22 -5.85
CA LEU A 136 14.81 7.59 -5.44
C LEU A 136 15.83 7.67 -4.30
N GLY A 137 16.46 6.55 -3.93
CA GLY A 137 17.48 6.46 -2.88
C GLY A 137 16.96 6.31 -1.47
N MET A 138 15.64 6.15 -1.29
CA MET A 138 15.03 5.98 0.03
C MET A 138 14.96 4.51 0.39
N LYS A 139 15.52 4.14 1.56
CA LYS A 139 15.49 2.77 2.08
C LYS A 139 14.06 2.36 2.43
N ALA A 140 13.46 1.50 1.60
CA ALA A 140 12.10 1.02 1.79
C ALA A 140 11.99 -0.50 1.64
N ARG A 141 11.00 -1.08 2.32
CA ARG A 141 10.66 -2.51 2.24
C ARG A 141 9.17 -2.76 2.46
N THR A 142 8.65 -3.80 1.84
CA THR A 142 7.29 -4.29 2.10
C THR A 142 7.23 -5.02 3.44
N LEU A 143 6.17 -4.77 4.21
CA LEU A 143 5.87 -5.50 5.45
C LEU A 143 4.51 -6.18 5.32
N GLY A 144 4.49 -7.50 5.46
CA GLY A 144 3.26 -8.27 5.64
C GLY A 144 2.97 -8.39 7.13
N LEU A 145 1.90 -7.74 7.59
CA LEU A 145 1.46 -7.82 8.99
C LEU A 145 0.17 -8.62 9.07
N LYS A 146 0.12 -9.53 10.03
CA LYS A 146 -1.08 -10.29 10.39
C LYS A 146 -1.18 -10.27 11.91
N THR A 147 -2.37 -10.06 12.45
CA THR A 147 -2.53 -10.24 13.89
C THR A 147 -2.40 -11.73 14.21
N ARG A 148 -2.06 -12.06 15.45
CA ARG A 148 -1.80 -13.45 15.87
C ARG A 148 -3.01 -14.37 15.66
N ASP A 149 -4.21 -13.80 15.65
CA ASP A 149 -5.51 -14.47 15.70
C ASP A 149 -6.26 -14.54 14.34
N VAL A 150 -5.61 -14.14 13.23
CA VAL A 150 -6.11 -14.36 11.87
C VAL A 150 -5.29 -15.40 11.12
#